data_AF-A0A9P5ZM46-F1
#
_entry.id   AF-A0A9P5ZM46-F1
#
_cell.length_a   1.000
_cell.length_b   1.000
_cell.length_c   1.000
_cell.angle_alpha   90.00
_cell.angle_beta   90.00
_cell.angle_gamma   90.00
#
_symmetry.space_group_name_H-M   'P 1'
#
loop_
_entity.id
_entity.type
_entity.pdbx_description
1 polymer ?
#
loop_
_entity_poly.entity_id
_entity_poly.type
_entity_poly.pdbx_seq_one_letter_code
_entity_poly.pdbx_strand_id
1 'polypeptide(L)'
;DIWLAAVFKELKDCDGNPFLEGKGREGRLVFGFSVDSFEPIGMKPGKKSYSSTGIWVICYNFPPHLRYLPENIYLVGIIAGPHKPDTHHIN
;
A
#
# COMPACT_ATOMS: atom_id res chain seq x y z
N ASP A 1 -7.89 -11.37 -10.60
CA ASP A 1 -7.78 -10.84 -9.23
C ASP A 1 -6.48 -11.35 -8.61
N ILE A 2 -5.85 -10.60 -7.70
CA ILE A 2 -4.63 -11.01 -6.99
C ILE A 2 -4.83 -12.36 -6.28
N TRP A 3 -6.05 -12.65 -5.82
CA TRP A 3 -6.40 -13.90 -5.13
C TRP A 3 -6.25 -15.15 -6.00
N LEU A 4 -6.07 -14.99 -7.32
CA LEU A 4 -5.77 -16.09 -8.23
C LEU A 4 -4.29 -16.50 -8.21
N ALA A 5 -3.41 -15.64 -7.69
CA ALA A 5 -1.98 -15.91 -7.65
C ALA A 5 -1.65 -17.10 -6.73
N ALA A 6 -0.71 -17.94 -7.18
CA ALA A 6 -0.30 -19.15 -6.46
C ALA A 6 0.14 -18.85 -5.02
N VAL A 7 0.85 -17.74 -4.82
CA VAL A 7 1.34 -17.33 -3.49
C VAL A 7 0.24 -17.27 -2.42
N PHE A 8 -0.99 -16.85 -2.76
CA PHE A 8 -2.08 -16.77 -1.78
C PHE A 8 -2.76 -18.12 -1.55
N LYS A 9 -2.75 -19.01 -2.56
CA LYS A 9 -3.31 -20.36 -2.45
C LYS A 9 -2.38 -21.31 -1.70
N GLU A 10 -1.07 -21.10 -1.85
CA GLU A 10 -0.03 -21.97 -1.33
C GLU A 10 0.56 -21.48 0.00
N LEU A 11 0.21 -20.26 0.45
CA LEU A 11 0.63 -19.75 1.73
C LEU A 11 0.07 -20.61 2.86
N LYS A 12 0.96 -21.15 3.70
CA LYS A 12 0.62 -22.01 4.83
C LYS A 12 0.92 -21.35 6.16
N ASP A 13 0.16 -21.73 7.18
CA ASP A 13 0.47 -21.42 8.58
C ASP A 13 1.60 -22.32 9.14
N CYS A 14 1.95 -22.12 10.41
CA CYS A 14 2.97 -22.92 11.10
C CYS A 14 2.60 -24.41 11.23
N ASP A 15 1.31 -24.75 11.10
CA ASP A 15 0.78 -26.10 11.18
C ASP A 15 0.66 -26.76 9.78
N GLY A 16 0.99 -26.03 8.71
CA GLY A 16 0.94 -26.49 7.33
C GLY A 16 -0.44 -26.35 6.64
N ASN A 17 -1.42 -25.71 7.28
CA ASN A 17 -2.76 -25.48 6.72
C ASN A 17 -2.81 -24.21 5.86
N PRO A 18 -3.78 -24.05 4.93
CA PRO A 18 -3.95 -22.81 4.18
C PRO A 18 -4.12 -21.61 5.11
N PHE A 19 -3.23 -20.62 4.98
CA PHE A 19 -3.16 -19.48 5.90
C PHE A 19 -4.42 -18.61 5.88
N LEU A 20 -5.05 -18.45 4.71
CA LEU A 20 -6.17 -17.54 4.51
C LEU A 20 -7.54 -18.14 4.86
N GLU A 21 -7.65 -19.47 4.99
CA GLU A 21 -8.90 -20.17 5.39
C GLU A 21 -9.09 -20.19 6.92
N GLY A 22 -8.72 -19.10 7.60
CA GLY A 22 -8.50 -19.02 9.04
C GLY A 22 -9.61 -19.63 9.93
N LYS A 23 -9.21 -20.07 11.13
CA LYS A 23 -10.08 -20.76 12.10
C LYS A 23 -10.99 -19.79 12.87
N GLY A 24 -11.86 -19.05 12.18
CA GLY A 24 -13.06 -18.34 12.70
C GLY A 24 -12.92 -17.29 13.83
N ARG A 25 -11.83 -17.27 14.60
CA ARG A 25 -11.60 -16.41 15.77
C ARG A 25 -10.57 -15.31 15.51
N GLU A 26 -9.92 -15.33 14.35
CA GLU A 26 -8.87 -14.38 13.97
C GLU A 26 -9.11 -13.83 12.55
N GLY A 27 -8.71 -12.57 12.33
CA GLY A 27 -8.74 -11.96 11.00
C GLY A 27 -7.44 -12.24 10.25
N ARG A 28 -7.54 -12.79 9.04
CA ARG A 28 -6.42 -12.97 8.12
C ARG A 28 -6.50 -11.91 7.02
N LEU A 29 -5.68 -10.88 7.13
CA LEU A 29 -5.70 -9.73 6.22
C LEU A 29 -4.51 -9.76 5.25
N VAL A 30 -4.77 -9.32 4.02
CA VAL A 30 -3.75 -9.15 2.98
C VAL A 30 -3.76 -7.69 2.56
N PHE A 31 -2.58 -7.08 2.67
CA PHE A 31 -2.38 -5.68 2.31
C PHE A 31 -1.48 -5.56 1.09
N GLY A 32 -1.86 -4.68 0.17
CA GLY A 32 -1.03 -4.18 -0.89
C GLY A 32 -0.32 -2.91 -0.47
N PHE A 33 0.93 -2.77 -0.89
CA PHE A 33 1.72 -1.57 -0.69
C PHE A 33 2.01 -0.95 -2.05
N SER A 34 1.69 0.32 -2.21
CA SER A 34 1.96 1.09 -3.43
C SER A 34 2.80 2.31 -3.05
N VAL A 35 3.84 2.57 -3.84
CA VAL A 35 4.74 3.70 -3.67
C VAL A 35 4.86 4.38 -5.02
N ASP A 36 4.49 5.65 -5.07
CA ASP A 36 4.45 6.43 -6.31
C ASP A 36 4.79 7.89 -6.05
N SER A 37 5.44 8.50 -7.02
CA SER A 37 5.90 9.89 -6.94
C SER A 37 4.99 10.80 -7.75
N PHE A 38 4.57 11.89 -7.12
CA PHE A 38 3.70 12.90 -7.72
C PHE A 38 4.28 14.30 -7.52
N GLU A 39 3.85 15.24 -8.35
CA GLU A 39 4.18 16.65 -8.19
C GLU A 39 3.09 17.36 -7.38
N PRO A 40 3.33 17.70 -6.10
CA PRO A 40 2.28 18.20 -5.20
C PRO A 40 1.74 19.57 -5.61
N ILE A 41 2.51 20.36 -6.37
CA ILE A 41 2.17 21.75 -6.76
C ILE A 41 1.64 21.81 -8.21
N GLY A 42 1.54 20.66 -8.88
CA GLY A 42 1.19 20.52 -10.29
C GLY A 42 2.30 20.99 -11.25
N MET A 43 2.35 20.39 -12.43
CA MET A 43 3.32 20.77 -13.46
C MET A 43 3.02 22.20 -13.96
N LYS A 44 3.97 23.13 -13.73
CA LYS A 44 3.89 24.49 -14.27
C LYS A 44 5.05 24.71 -15.24
N PRO A 45 4.78 25.03 -16.53
CA PRO A 45 5.83 25.29 -17.50
C PRO A 45 6.81 26.37 -16.99
N GLY A 46 8.10 26.07 -16.98
CA GLY A 46 9.16 27.01 -16.59
C GLY A 46 9.43 27.16 -15.09
N LYS A 47 8.80 26.36 -14.20
CA LYS A 47 9.14 26.31 -12.77
C LYS A 47 9.92 25.06 -12.40
N LYS A 48 10.68 25.12 -11.29
CA LYS A 48 11.36 23.96 -10.70
C LYS A 48 10.32 22.88 -10.38
N SER A 49 10.60 21.65 -10.82
CA SER A 49 9.79 20.49 -10.49
C SER A 49 10.05 20.06 -9.05
N TYR A 50 8.99 19.78 -8.31
CA TYR A 50 9.04 19.19 -6.97
C TYR A 50 8.42 17.80 -7.03
N SER A 51 9.15 16.78 -6.59
CA SER A 51 8.62 15.43 -6.45
C SER A 51 8.32 15.14 -4.99
N SER A 52 7.24 14.45 -4.70
CA SER A 52 6.95 13.83 -3.40
C SER A 52 6.49 12.42 -3.63
N THR A 53 6.96 11.49 -2.81
CA THR A 53 6.62 10.07 -2.95
C THR A 53 5.62 9.70 -1.87
N GLY A 54 4.40 9.32 -2.27
CA GLY A 54 3.40 8.81 -1.36
C GLY A 54 3.56 7.31 -1.15
N ILE A 55 3.06 6.85 0.00
CA ILE A 55 3.03 5.45 0.37
C ILE A 55 1.59 5.09 0.73
N TRP A 56 0.96 4.23 -0.07
CA TRP A 56 -0.42 3.81 0.10
C TRP A 56 -0.54 2.34 0.47
N VAL A 57 -1.47 2.05 1.37
CA VAL A 57 -1.83 0.71 1.81
C VAL A 57 -3.26 0.42 1.34
N ILE A 58 -3.44 -0.75 0.74
CA ILE A 58 -4.71 -1.21 0.18
C ILE A 58 -5.09 -2.52 0.87
N CYS A 59 -6.27 -2.59 1.48
CA CYS A 59 -6.79 -3.83 2.05
C CYS A 59 -7.44 -4.67 0.94
N TYR A 60 -6.82 -5.80 0.57
CA TYR A 60 -7.32 -6.64 -0.52
C TYR A 60 -8.52 -7.51 -0.12
N ASN A 61 -8.81 -7.63 1.19
CA ASN A 61 -9.98 -8.35 1.71
C ASN A 61 -11.31 -7.67 1.36
N PHE A 62 -11.30 -6.42 0.91
CA PHE A 62 -12.50 -5.82 0.34
C PHE A 62 -12.86 -6.44 -1.02
N PRO A 63 -14.15 -6.44 -1.40
CA PRO A 63 -14.56 -6.73 -2.76
C PRO A 63 -13.80 -5.86 -3.79
N PRO A 64 -13.50 -6.37 -4.99
CA PRO A 64 -12.69 -5.66 -5.99
C PRO A 64 -13.14 -4.22 -6.29
N HIS A 65 -14.46 -4.00 -6.31
CA HIS A 65 -15.07 -2.70 -6.58
C HIS A 65 -14.96 -1.69 -5.43
N LEU A 66 -14.57 -2.13 -4.22
CA LEU A 66 -14.43 -1.26 -3.05
C LEU A 66 -12.96 -0.94 -2.72
N ARG A 67 -12.01 -1.83 -3.06
CA ARG A 67 -10.59 -1.72 -2.66
C ARG A 67 -9.92 -0.39 -3.02
N TYR A 68 -10.25 0.16 -4.18
CA TYR A 68 -9.60 1.35 -4.74
C TYR A 68 -10.45 2.61 -4.61
N LEU A 69 -11.53 2.56 -3.83
CA LEU A 69 -12.27 3.78 -3.48
C LEU A 69 -11.39 4.64 -2.56
N PRO A 70 -11.40 5.97 -2.70
CA PRO A 70 -10.56 6.86 -1.90
C PRO A 70 -10.68 6.65 -0.38
N GLU A 71 -11.88 6.31 0.11
CA GLU A 71 -12.15 6.02 1.52
C GLU A 71 -11.55 4.70 2.04
N ASN A 72 -11.15 3.79 1.15
CA ASN A 72 -10.60 2.48 1.48
C ASN A 72 -9.08 2.37 1.23
N ILE A 73 -8.46 3.45 0.76
CA ILE A 73 -7.02 3.55 0.58
C ILE A 73 -6.44 4.34 1.76
N TYR A 74 -5.44 3.77 2.43
CA TYR A 74 -4.76 4.44 3.55
C TYR A 74 -3.40 5.00 3.11
N LEU A 75 -3.25 6.32 3.16
CA LEU A 75 -1.96 6.99 2.97
C LEU A 75 -1.17 6.90 4.28
N VAL A 76 -0.17 6.01 4.33
CA VAL A 76 0.62 5.75 5.54
C VAL A 76 1.81 6.69 5.70
N GLY A 77 2.26 7.31 4.60
CA GLY A 77 3.38 8.24 4.66
C GLY A 77 3.61 9.00 3.37
N ILE A 78 4.34 10.11 3.50
CA ILE A 78 4.83 10.91 2.39
C ILE A 78 6.32 11.16 2.61
N ILE A 79 7.13 10.82 1.62
CA ILE A 79 8.53 11.23 1.53
C ILE A 79 8.56 12.52 0.72
N ALA A 80 8.74 13.65 1.40
CA ALA A 80 8.85 14.94 0.74
C ALA A 80 10.18 15.04 -0.03
N GLY A 81 10.14 15.41 -1.30
CA GLY A 81 11.30 15.92 -2.02
C GLY A 81 11.41 17.45 -1.90
N PRO A 82 12.49 18.08 -2.41
CA PRO A 82 13.56 17.52 -3.24
C PRO A 82 14.84 17.16 -2.47
N HIS A 83 14.89 17.40 -1.15
CA HIS A 83 16.05 17.09 -0.33
C HIS A 83 15.91 15.71 0.30
N LYS A 84 17.01 14.97 0.42
CA LYS A 84 17.07 13.72 1.18
C LYS A 84 16.57 14.00 2.61
N PRO A 85 15.68 13.17 3.19
CA PRO A 85 15.30 13.31 4.58
C PRO A 85 16.55 13.33 5.46
N ASP A 86 16.62 14.31 6.36
CA ASP A 86 17.69 14.39 7.36
C ASP A 86 17.59 13.17 8.29
N THR A 87 18.72 12.57 8.63
CA THR A 87 18.82 11.39 9.51
C THR A 87 18.20 11.61 10.89
N HIS A 88 17.93 12.86 11.28
CA HIS A 88 17.35 13.22 12.56
C HIS A 88 15.82 13.41 12.54
N HIS A 89 15.19 13.45 11.37
CA HIS A 89 13.74 13.59 11.26
C HIS A 89 13.12 12.31 10.71
N ILE A 90 12.69 11.44 11.63
CA ILE A 90 11.72 10.40 11.34
C ILE A 90 10.50 10.70 12.21
N ASN A 91 9.44 11.20 11.55
CA ASN A 91 8.16 11.71 12.06
C ASN A 91 8.16 13.16 12.56
#